data_AF-A0A820VR72-F1
#
_entry.id   AF-A0A820VR72-F1
#
_cell.length_a   1.000
_cell.length_b   1.000
_cell.length_c   1.000
_cell.angle_alpha   90.00
_cell.angle_beta   90.00
_cell.angle_gamma   90.00
#
_symmetry.space_group_name_H-M   'P 1'
#
loop_
_entity.id
_entity.type
_entity.pdbx_description
1 polymer ?
#
loop_
_entity_poly.entity_id
_entity_poly.type
_entity_poly.pdbx_seq_one_letter_code
_entity_poly.pdbx_strand_id
1 'polypeptide(L)'
;AFGSDVSITVRCLKVLVRAIDVSSVMKNSQEMVRASLLPLFTNIAEDLNQTVQNLEQNRYSNIKGTLQRGTTSLAYIHMVLLPMLSSLLDHLGKNHYGVDVFENEIQLAGYKILNALWIIGTKGRTFVDREWVIEELNRHRSLLGDCLSSFAACFPMAFFEPEFNGNNKHGSDVSQLSPEAHDVMTNISRTIPQLT
;
A
#
# COMPACT_ATOMS: atom_id res chain seq x y z
N ALA A 1 14.80 0.21 -16.35
CA ALA A 1 13.63 -0.32 -17.07
C ALA A 1 13.47 -1.77 -16.65
N PHE A 2 12.35 -2.08 -16.01
CA PHE A 2 11.93 -3.42 -15.68
C PHE A 2 11.48 -4.08 -17.01
N GLY A 3 12.34 -4.91 -17.61
CA GLY A 3 12.21 -5.46 -18.97
C GLY A 3 11.38 -6.75 -19.07
N SER A 4 11.73 -7.66 -20.00
CA SER A 4 11.07 -8.98 -20.16
C SER A 4 11.04 -9.82 -18.89
N ASP A 5 11.98 -9.56 -17.97
CA ASP A 5 12.23 -10.43 -16.82
C ASP A 5 11.44 -10.04 -15.57
N VAL A 6 10.62 -8.98 -15.64
CA VAL A 6 9.84 -8.47 -14.50
C VAL A 6 9.00 -9.54 -13.84
N SER A 7 8.32 -10.35 -14.65
CA SER A 7 7.48 -11.42 -14.14
C SER A 7 8.29 -12.47 -13.37
N ILE A 8 9.52 -12.74 -13.81
CA ILE A 8 10.43 -13.69 -13.17
C ILE A 8 10.99 -13.07 -11.88
N THR A 9 11.50 -11.84 -11.95
CA THR A 9 12.03 -11.12 -10.78
C THR A 9 10.99 -11.00 -9.67
N VAL A 10 9.77 -10.59 -10.01
CA VAL A 10 8.66 -10.48 -9.04
C VAL A 10 8.30 -11.85 -8.48
N ARG A 11 8.27 -12.92 -9.29
CA ARG A 11 8.07 -14.28 -8.77
C ARG A 11 9.16 -14.69 -7.79
N CYS A 12 10.43 -14.48 -8.13
CA CYS A 12 11.55 -14.80 -7.25
C CYS A 12 11.46 -14.02 -5.93
N LEU A 13 11.17 -12.73 -5.99
CA LEU A 13 11.00 -11.90 -4.80
C LEU A 13 9.83 -12.38 -3.92
N LYS A 14 8.69 -12.74 -4.52
CA LYS A 14 7.55 -13.31 -3.77
C LYS A 14 7.92 -14.63 -3.08
N VAL A 15 8.69 -15.49 -3.74
CA VAL A 15 9.20 -16.74 -3.16
C VAL A 15 10.14 -16.44 -1.99
N LEU A 16 11.07 -15.49 -2.14
CA LEU A 16 11.98 -15.08 -1.08
C LEU A 16 11.23 -14.54 0.14
N VAL A 17 10.25 -13.66 -0.05
CA VAL A 17 9.42 -13.13 1.04
C VAL A 17 8.74 -14.24 1.82
N ARG A 18 8.19 -15.24 1.13
CA ARG A 18 7.51 -16.39 1.75
C ARG A 18 8.45 -17.41 2.37
N ALA A 19 9.71 -17.45 1.94
CA ALA A 19 10.73 -18.34 2.49
C ALA A 19 11.30 -17.84 3.82
N ILE A 20 11.09 -16.56 4.16
CA ILE A 20 11.51 -16.00 5.44
C ILE A 20 10.65 -16.60 6.56
N ASP A 21 11.31 -17.22 7.54
CA ASP A 21 10.67 -17.59 8.82
C ASP A 21 10.41 -16.32 9.64
N VAL A 22 9.28 -15.67 9.36
CA VAL A 22 8.86 -14.45 10.04
C VAL A 22 8.71 -14.68 11.54
N SER A 23 8.27 -15.87 11.99
CA SER A 23 8.13 -16.16 13.42
C SER A 23 9.46 -16.09 14.16
N SER A 24 10.50 -16.70 13.60
CA SER A 24 11.83 -16.66 14.19
C SER A 24 12.42 -15.25 14.15
N VAL A 25 12.31 -14.55 13.02
CA VAL A 25 12.86 -13.20 12.87
C VAL A 25 12.17 -12.20 13.81
N MET A 26 10.84 -12.24 13.91
CA MET A 26 10.08 -11.35 14.78
C MET A 26 10.40 -11.59 16.26
N LYS A 27 10.53 -12.85 16.70
CA LYS A 27 10.87 -13.16 18.09
C LYS A 27 12.27 -12.70 18.50
N ASN A 28 13.22 -12.74 17.57
CA ASN A 28 14.62 -12.44 17.88
C ASN A 28 14.99 -10.97 17.61
N SER A 29 14.29 -10.27 16.70
CA SER A 29 14.72 -8.96 16.21
C SER A 29 13.57 -8.08 15.69
N GLN A 30 12.48 -8.00 16.46
CA GLN A 30 11.29 -7.21 16.10
C GLN A 30 11.59 -5.75 15.72
N GLU A 31 12.44 -5.06 16.49
CA GLU A 31 12.80 -3.66 16.19
C GLU A 31 13.54 -3.52 14.86
N MET A 32 14.43 -4.45 14.53
CA MET A 32 15.15 -4.43 13.26
C MET A 32 14.20 -4.66 12.08
N VAL A 33 13.21 -5.55 12.24
CA VAL A 33 12.17 -5.76 11.22
C VAL A 33 11.37 -4.49 11.00
N ARG A 34 10.91 -3.84 12.07
CA ARG A 34 10.18 -2.56 11.97
C ARG A 34 11.03 -1.48 11.32
N ALA A 35 12.28 -1.32 11.73
CA ALA A 35 13.21 -0.34 11.14
C ALA A 35 13.47 -0.62 9.64
N SER A 36 13.43 -1.88 9.21
CA SER A 36 13.60 -2.25 7.80
C SER A 36 12.32 -2.08 6.98
N LEU A 37 11.15 -2.35 7.58
CA LEU A 37 9.86 -2.25 6.91
C LEU A 37 9.35 -0.81 6.83
N LEU A 38 9.65 0.04 7.80
CA LEU A 38 9.24 1.45 7.79
C LEU A 38 9.61 2.19 6.48
N PRO A 39 10.88 2.25 6.04
CA PRO A 39 11.23 2.93 4.80
C PRO A 39 10.59 2.24 3.58
N LEU A 40 10.39 0.92 3.61
CA LEU A 40 9.68 0.21 2.54
C LEU A 40 8.24 0.71 2.41
N PHE A 41 7.48 0.73 3.53
CA PHE A 41 6.09 1.18 3.55
C PHE A 41 5.97 2.66 3.20
N THR A 42 6.86 3.50 3.72
CA THR A 42 6.89 4.94 3.40
C THR A 42 7.15 5.18 1.91
N ASN A 43 8.12 4.51 1.31
CA ASN A 43 8.40 4.64 -0.12
C ASN A 43 7.23 4.14 -0.97
N ILE A 44 6.60 3.02 -0.60
CA ILE A 44 5.41 2.50 -1.28
C ILE A 44 4.26 3.51 -1.20
N ALA A 45 4.04 4.11 -0.03
CA ALA A 45 3.01 5.13 0.16
C ALA A 45 3.28 6.37 -0.72
N GLU A 46 4.53 6.80 -0.81
CA GLU A 46 4.93 7.93 -1.64
C GLU A 46 4.76 7.64 -3.13
N ASP A 47 5.22 6.49 -3.61
CA ASP A 47 5.05 6.03 -5.00
C ASP A 47 3.56 6.02 -5.42
N LEU A 48 2.70 5.47 -4.57
CA LEU A 48 1.26 5.42 -4.82
C LEU A 48 0.62 6.81 -4.81
N ASN A 49 0.99 7.66 -3.85
CA ASN A 49 0.48 9.04 -3.79
C ASN A 49 0.94 9.88 -4.99
N GLN A 50 2.20 9.74 -5.43
CA GLN A 50 2.68 10.39 -6.64
C GLN A 50 1.90 9.90 -7.87
N THR A 51 1.57 8.61 -7.93
CA THR A 51 0.73 8.05 -9.01
C THR A 51 -0.66 8.68 -8.99
N VAL A 52 -1.30 8.78 -7.82
CA VAL A 52 -2.61 9.46 -7.66
C VAL A 52 -2.54 10.92 -8.10
N GLN A 53 -1.55 11.68 -7.63
CA GLN A 53 -1.39 13.09 -8.02
C GLN A 53 -1.17 13.25 -9.53
N ASN A 54 -0.39 12.37 -10.15
CA ASN A 54 -0.19 12.39 -11.60
C ASN A 54 -1.48 12.09 -12.36
N LEU A 55 -2.34 11.20 -11.84
CA LEU A 55 -3.66 10.91 -12.41
C LEU A 55 -4.59 12.12 -12.28
N GLU A 56 -4.69 12.72 -11.08
CA GLU A 56 -5.54 13.88 -10.82
C GLU A 56 -5.12 15.12 -11.63
N GLN A 57 -3.81 15.31 -11.85
CA GLN A 57 -3.27 16.43 -12.62
C GLN A 57 -3.17 16.15 -14.13
N ASN A 58 -3.73 15.05 -14.63
CA ASN A 58 -3.68 14.66 -16.05
C ASN A 58 -2.25 14.52 -16.62
N ARG A 59 -1.25 14.21 -15.78
CA ARG A 59 0.17 14.08 -16.17
C ARG A 59 0.45 12.68 -16.74
N TYR A 60 -0.25 12.35 -17.82
CA TYR A 60 -0.28 10.99 -18.36
C TYR A 60 1.08 10.48 -18.91
N SER A 61 1.99 11.39 -19.28
CA SER A 61 3.36 11.07 -19.68
C SER A 61 4.22 10.47 -18.56
N ASN A 62 3.90 10.81 -17.31
CA ASN A 62 4.63 10.32 -16.13
C ASN A 62 4.21 8.87 -15.79
N ILE A 63 2.91 8.58 -15.87
CA ILE A 63 2.36 7.25 -15.58
C ILE A 63 2.62 6.21 -16.67
N LYS A 64 2.80 6.64 -17.93
CA LYS A 64 3.08 5.74 -19.07
C LYS A 64 4.49 5.16 -19.03
N GLY A 65 5.37 5.69 -18.18
CA GLY A 65 6.77 5.25 -18.10
C GLY A 65 7.63 5.73 -19.28
N THR A 66 7.18 6.78 -20.00
CA THR A 66 7.93 7.38 -21.11
C THR A 66 9.06 8.33 -20.64
N LEU A 67 9.11 8.64 -19.33
CA LEU A 67 10.19 9.43 -18.72
C LEU A 67 11.27 8.52 -18.10
N GLN A 68 12.54 8.93 -18.14
CA GLN A 68 13.65 8.22 -17.48
C GLN A 68 13.66 8.41 -15.94
N ARG A 69 14.16 7.39 -15.23
CA ARG A 69 14.54 7.29 -13.79
C ARG A 69 13.78 8.19 -12.79
N GLY A 70 13.02 7.55 -11.90
CA GLY A 70 12.41 8.21 -10.73
C GLY A 70 10.93 8.56 -10.89
N THR A 71 10.30 8.20 -12.02
CA THR A 71 8.86 8.38 -12.23
C THR A 71 8.12 7.06 -12.02
N THR A 72 7.15 7.05 -11.11
CA THR A 72 6.32 5.89 -10.80
C THR A 72 5.31 5.67 -11.94
N SER A 73 5.48 4.57 -12.69
CA SER A 73 4.58 4.20 -13.79
C SER A 73 3.45 3.28 -13.32
N LEU A 74 2.30 3.32 -13.99
CA LEU A 74 1.19 2.39 -13.69
C LEU A 74 1.62 0.92 -13.87
N ALA A 75 2.47 0.66 -14.86
CA ALA A 75 3.04 -0.67 -15.07
C ALA A 75 3.89 -1.12 -13.87
N TYR A 76 4.69 -0.23 -13.28
CA TYR A 76 5.45 -0.56 -12.06
C TYR A 76 4.52 -0.84 -10.87
N ILE A 77 3.50 0.01 -10.66
CA ILE A 77 2.51 -0.20 -9.59
C ILE A 77 1.85 -1.57 -9.73
N HIS A 78 1.28 -1.86 -10.90
CA HIS A 78 0.51 -3.09 -11.11
C HIS A 78 1.37 -4.36 -11.18
N MET A 79 2.54 -4.30 -11.82
CA MET A 79 3.33 -5.50 -12.11
C MET A 79 4.34 -5.83 -11.02
N VAL A 80 4.78 -4.85 -10.23
CA VAL A 80 5.85 -5.03 -9.23
C VAL A 80 5.32 -4.72 -7.83
N LEU A 81 4.82 -3.51 -7.61
CA LEU A 81 4.49 -3.04 -6.27
C LEU A 81 3.30 -3.81 -5.67
N LEU A 82 2.16 -3.91 -6.36
CA LEU A 82 0.99 -4.62 -5.83
C LEU A 82 1.27 -6.10 -5.54
N PRO A 83 1.90 -6.89 -6.44
CA PRO A 83 2.16 -8.30 -6.17
C PRO A 83 3.16 -8.52 -5.04
N MET A 84 4.14 -7.63 -4.89
CA MET A 84 5.11 -7.67 -3.79
C MET A 84 4.47 -7.32 -2.45
N LEU A 85 3.73 -6.22 -2.41
CA LEU A 85 3.02 -5.76 -1.22
C LEU A 85 2.00 -6.79 -0.76
N SER A 86 1.20 -7.34 -1.68
CA SER A 86 0.24 -8.42 -1.38
C SER A 86 0.95 -9.62 -0.77
N SER A 87 2.07 -10.05 -1.34
CA SER A 87 2.81 -11.22 -0.84
C SER A 87 3.40 -11.00 0.55
N LEU A 88 3.88 -9.78 0.84
CA LEU A 88 4.41 -9.42 2.14
C LEU A 88 3.30 -9.41 3.19
N LEU A 89 2.18 -8.75 2.90
CA LEU A 89 1.04 -8.64 3.82
C LEU A 89 0.37 -10.00 4.06
N ASP A 90 0.19 -10.80 3.01
CA ASP A 90 -0.32 -12.18 3.11
C ASP A 90 0.58 -13.03 4.01
N HIS A 91 1.91 -12.88 3.90
CA HIS A 91 2.85 -13.60 4.74
C HIS A 91 2.81 -13.13 6.20
N LEU A 92 2.76 -11.82 6.45
CA LEU A 92 2.63 -11.26 7.80
C LEU A 92 1.30 -11.64 8.46
N GLY A 93 0.21 -11.58 7.72
CA GLY A 93 -1.14 -11.93 8.19
C GLY A 93 -1.28 -13.41 8.54
N LYS A 94 -0.77 -14.31 7.68
CA LYS A 94 -0.77 -15.77 7.93
C LYS A 94 0.02 -16.18 9.17
N ASN A 95 1.08 -15.45 9.49
CA ASN A 95 1.90 -15.70 10.67
C ASN A 95 1.42 -14.90 11.89
N HIS A 96 0.33 -14.13 11.78
CA HIS A 96 -0.27 -13.32 12.85
C HIS A 96 0.65 -12.22 13.42
N TYR A 97 1.63 -11.74 12.65
CA TYR A 97 2.53 -10.65 13.07
C TYR A 97 2.15 -9.28 12.51
N GLY A 98 1.01 -9.17 11.81
CA GLY A 98 0.54 -7.89 11.28
C GLY A 98 0.40 -6.83 12.37
N VAL A 99 -0.23 -7.16 13.50
CA VAL A 99 -0.41 -6.21 14.62
C VAL A 99 0.93 -5.80 15.22
N ASP A 100 1.86 -6.75 15.38
CA ASP A 100 3.18 -6.47 15.94
C ASP A 100 4.05 -5.59 15.02
N VAL A 101 3.91 -5.71 13.70
CA VAL A 101 4.72 -4.90 12.77
C VAL A 101 4.15 -3.49 12.60
N PHE A 102 2.83 -3.37 12.54
CA PHE A 102 2.15 -2.14 12.17
C PHE A 102 1.76 -1.29 13.37
N GLU A 103 2.76 -0.65 13.95
CA GLU A 103 2.59 0.40 14.96
C GLU A 103 3.11 1.74 14.42
N ASN A 104 2.63 2.85 14.98
CA ASN A 104 3.16 4.19 14.76
C ASN A 104 3.25 4.60 13.26
N GLU A 105 4.45 4.92 12.79
CA GLU A 105 4.70 5.44 11.43
C GLU A 105 4.41 4.40 10.34
N ILE A 106 4.58 3.10 10.63
CA ILE A 106 4.26 2.03 9.68
C ILE A 106 2.74 1.95 9.50
N GLN A 107 1.97 2.12 10.58
CA GLN A 107 0.52 2.21 10.53
C GLN A 107 0.09 3.43 9.69
N LEU A 108 0.69 4.60 9.90
CA LEU A 108 0.46 5.81 9.08
C LEU A 108 0.74 5.58 7.59
N ALA A 109 1.85 4.92 7.25
CA ALA A 109 2.16 4.57 5.88
C ALA A 109 1.12 3.60 5.29
N GLY A 110 0.67 2.61 6.08
CA GLY A 110 -0.40 1.69 5.71
C GLY A 110 -1.71 2.41 5.34
N TYR A 111 -2.11 3.41 6.13
CA TYR A 111 -3.26 4.27 5.83
C TYR A 111 -3.11 5.04 4.52
N LYS A 112 -1.94 5.66 4.28
CA LYS A 112 -1.65 6.38 3.03
C LYS A 112 -1.75 5.45 1.82
N ILE A 113 -1.20 4.23 1.93
CA ILE A 113 -1.29 3.19 0.91
C ILE A 113 -2.75 2.83 0.64
N LEU A 114 -3.52 2.52 1.68
CA LEU A 114 -4.93 2.14 1.55
C LEU A 114 -5.74 3.21 0.82
N ASN A 115 -5.57 4.48 1.22
CA ASN A 115 -6.24 5.61 0.58
C ASN A 115 -5.87 5.72 -0.90
N ALA A 116 -4.58 5.61 -1.24
CA ALA A 116 -4.14 5.69 -2.62
C ALA A 116 -4.65 4.52 -3.47
N LEU A 117 -4.62 3.28 -2.94
CA LEU A 117 -5.19 2.10 -3.60
C LEU A 117 -6.70 2.26 -3.84
N TRP A 118 -7.43 2.80 -2.87
CA TRP A 118 -8.85 3.10 -3.01
C TRP A 118 -9.13 4.12 -4.11
N ILE A 119 -8.38 5.23 -4.15
CA ILE A 119 -8.52 6.26 -5.19
C ILE A 119 -8.24 5.67 -6.58
N ILE A 120 -7.15 4.93 -6.73
CA ILE A 120 -6.77 4.26 -8.00
C ILE A 120 -7.85 3.26 -8.43
N GLY A 121 -8.38 2.46 -7.50
CA GLY A 121 -9.35 1.39 -7.79
C GLY A 121 -10.80 1.84 -7.99
N THR A 122 -11.22 2.95 -7.39
CA THR A 122 -12.64 3.40 -7.40
C THR A 122 -12.87 4.70 -8.13
N LYS A 123 -11.95 5.66 -8.02
CA LYS A 123 -12.08 7.00 -8.63
C LYS A 123 -11.36 7.15 -9.96
N GLY A 124 -10.84 6.05 -10.52
CA GLY A 124 -10.18 6.05 -11.83
C GLY A 124 -11.04 6.65 -12.96
N ARG A 125 -12.38 6.51 -12.91
CA ARG A 125 -13.29 7.14 -13.90
C ARG A 125 -13.61 8.61 -13.63
N THR A 126 -13.35 9.09 -12.41
CA THR A 126 -13.71 10.46 -11.99
C THR A 126 -12.61 11.47 -12.33
N PHE A 127 -11.35 11.01 -12.40
CA PHE A 127 -10.18 11.86 -12.61
C PHE A 127 -9.53 11.72 -13.99
N VAL A 128 -9.97 10.75 -14.79
CA VAL A 128 -9.29 10.36 -16.02
C VAL A 128 -10.27 10.39 -17.19
N ASP A 129 -10.02 11.27 -18.16
CA ASP A 129 -10.79 11.35 -19.42
C ASP A 129 -10.20 10.47 -20.53
N ARG A 130 -9.00 9.91 -20.34
CA ARG A 130 -8.30 9.11 -21.36
C ARG A 130 -8.68 7.63 -21.26
N GLU A 131 -9.35 7.15 -22.30
CA GLU A 131 -9.85 5.77 -22.41
C GLU A 131 -8.76 4.71 -22.17
N TRP A 132 -7.56 4.89 -22.72
CA TRP A 132 -6.45 3.93 -22.53
C TRP A 132 -5.98 3.82 -21.06
N VAL A 133 -6.06 4.89 -20.28
CA VAL A 133 -5.69 4.87 -18.85
C VAL A 133 -6.77 4.13 -18.05
N ILE A 134 -8.03 4.37 -18.38
CA ILE A 134 -9.17 3.66 -17.77
C ILE A 134 -9.08 2.16 -18.09
N GLU A 135 -8.74 1.80 -19.32
CA GLU A 135 -8.55 0.40 -19.72
C GLU A 135 -7.40 -0.26 -18.94
N GLU A 136 -6.25 0.40 -18.83
CA GLU A 136 -5.10 -0.10 -18.06
C GLU A 136 -5.42 -0.26 -16.56
N LEU A 137 -6.12 0.70 -15.96
CA LEU A 137 -6.58 0.62 -14.56
C LEU A 137 -7.57 -0.54 -14.36
N ASN A 138 -8.52 -0.72 -15.28
CA ASN A 138 -9.49 -1.81 -15.18
C ASN A 138 -8.86 -3.18 -15.40
N ARG A 139 -7.86 -3.29 -16.28
CA ARG A 139 -7.15 -4.54 -16.58
C ARG A 139 -6.52 -5.18 -15.34
N HIS A 140 -6.02 -4.35 -14.42
CA HIS A 140 -5.33 -4.79 -13.21
C HIS A 140 -6.16 -4.67 -11.92
N ARG A 141 -7.48 -4.48 -12.06
CA ARG A 141 -8.39 -4.32 -10.92
C ARG A 141 -8.42 -5.52 -9.98
N SER A 142 -8.23 -6.74 -10.50
CA SER A 142 -8.12 -7.95 -9.68
C SER A 142 -6.90 -7.91 -8.75
N LEU A 143 -5.75 -7.43 -9.23
CA LEU A 143 -4.53 -7.31 -8.42
C LEU A 143 -4.68 -6.28 -7.29
N LEU A 144 -5.43 -5.20 -7.54
CA LEU A 144 -5.80 -4.24 -6.50
C LEU A 144 -6.68 -4.92 -5.44
N GLY A 145 -7.68 -5.71 -5.87
CA GLY A 145 -8.53 -6.49 -4.97
C GLY A 145 -7.75 -7.48 -4.12
N ASP A 146 -6.82 -8.23 -4.72
CA ASP A 146 -5.95 -9.17 -4.00
C ASP A 146 -5.08 -8.45 -2.96
N CYS A 147 -4.55 -7.27 -3.31
CA CYS A 147 -3.74 -6.47 -2.40
C CYS A 147 -4.55 -5.93 -1.23
N LEU A 148 -5.77 -5.44 -1.50
CA LEU A 148 -6.70 -4.98 -0.45
C LEU A 148 -7.15 -6.13 0.44
N SER A 149 -7.40 -7.31 -0.12
CA SER A 149 -7.71 -8.52 0.67
C SER A 149 -6.55 -8.94 1.54
N SER A 150 -5.31 -8.88 1.02
CA SER A 150 -4.10 -9.19 1.80
C SER A 150 -3.87 -8.16 2.92
N PHE A 151 -4.17 -6.88 2.65
CA PHE A 151 -4.27 -5.83 3.67
C PHE A 151 -5.27 -6.26 4.75
N ALA A 152 -6.54 -6.45 4.39
CA ALA A 152 -7.59 -6.82 5.36
C ALA A 152 -7.31 -8.12 6.13
N ALA A 153 -6.53 -9.05 5.58
CA ALA A 153 -6.09 -10.26 6.29
C ALA A 153 -4.94 -10.00 7.29
N CYS A 154 -4.08 -9.03 6.99
CA CYS A 154 -2.98 -8.62 7.86
C CYS A 154 -3.44 -7.71 9.01
N PHE A 155 -4.59 -7.05 8.87
CA PHE A 155 -5.14 -6.09 9.84
C PHE A 155 -6.58 -6.44 10.24
N PRO A 156 -6.91 -6.51 11.54
CA PRO A 156 -8.31 -6.44 11.95
C PRO A 156 -8.89 -5.10 11.48
N MET A 157 -10.01 -5.11 10.73
CA MET A 157 -10.60 -3.90 10.12
C MET A 157 -10.88 -2.75 11.11
N ALA A 158 -10.98 -3.04 12.41
CA ALA A 158 -11.09 -2.04 13.48
C ALA A 158 -9.89 -1.08 13.57
N PHE A 159 -8.74 -1.42 12.97
CA PHE A 159 -7.60 -0.52 12.86
C PHE A 159 -7.82 0.58 11.81
N PHE A 160 -8.71 0.43 10.82
CA PHE A 160 -8.81 1.40 9.72
C PHE A 160 -9.81 2.53 9.95
N GLU A 161 -10.51 2.55 11.08
CA GLU A 161 -11.39 3.64 11.46
C GLU A 161 -10.66 4.57 12.43
N PRO A 162 -10.32 5.82 12.02
CA PRO A 162 -9.62 6.77 12.88
C PRO A 162 -10.36 7.01 14.21
N GLU A 163 -11.69 6.89 14.19
CA GLU A 163 -12.57 7.10 15.34
C GLU A 163 -12.50 5.97 16.39
N PHE A 164 -12.12 4.76 15.98
CA PHE A 164 -11.98 3.61 16.89
C PHE A 164 -10.53 3.33 17.28
N ASN A 165 -9.58 4.09 16.74
CA ASN A 165 -8.16 3.92 17.03
C ASN A 165 -7.84 4.16 18.52
N GLY A 166 -8.58 5.05 19.19
CA GLY A 166 -8.47 5.27 20.64
C GLY A 166 -9.01 4.12 21.51
N ASN A 167 -9.87 3.26 20.96
CA ASN A 167 -10.40 2.07 21.65
C ASN A 167 -9.58 0.81 21.35
N ASN A 168 -8.55 0.93 20.52
CA ASN A 168 -7.73 -0.19 20.11
C ASN A 168 -6.64 -0.48 21.15
N LYS A 169 -6.78 -1.60 21.87
CA LYS A 169 -5.76 -2.05 22.84
C LYS A 169 -4.37 -2.29 22.23
N HIS A 170 -4.27 -2.45 20.92
CA HIS A 170 -3.03 -2.77 20.21
C HIS A 170 -2.69 -1.76 19.09
N GLY A 171 -3.47 -0.69 18.94
CA GLY A 171 -3.25 0.35 17.92
C GLY A 171 -2.65 1.61 18.54
N SER A 172 -1.73 2.25 17.83
CA SER A 172 -1.18 3.55 18.24
C SER A 172 -2.19 4.65 17.89
N ASP A 173 -2.40 5.66 18.73
CA ASP A 173 -3.17 6.86 18.35
C ASP A 173 -2.41 7.65 17.28
N VAL A 174 -2.61 7.27 16.02
CA VAL A 174 -1.92 7.82 14.85
C VAL A 174 -2.19 9.32 14.69
N SER A 175 -3.31 9.83 15.21
CA SER A 175 -3.65 11.25 15.13
C SER A 175 -2.71 12.17 15.93
N GLN A 176 -1.98 11.61 16.91
CA GLN A 176 -1.04 12.35 17.75
C GLN A 176 0.42 12.23 17.32
N LEU A 177 0.73 11.41 16.30
CA LEU A 177 2.11 11.22 15.85
C LEU A 177 2.69 12.43 15.14
N SER A 178 1.90 13.13 14.32
CA SER A 178 2.32 14.37 13.67
C SER A 178 1.13 15.17 13.12
N PRO A 179 1.30 16.48 12.82
CA PRO A 179 0.27 17.27 12.13
C PRO A 179 -0.15 16.66 10.79
N GLU A 180 0.81 16.09 10.05
CA GLU A 180 0.51 15.39 8.78
C GLU A 180 -0.29 14.11 9.01
N ALA A 181 -0.09 13.42 10.14
CA ALA A 181 -0.85 12.23 10.50
C ALA A 181 -2.33 12.59 10.76
N HIS A 182 -2.60 13.74 11.39
CA HIS A 182 -3.95 14.26 11.58
C HIS A 182 -4.67 14.56 10.24
N ASP A 183 -3.96 15.18 9.30
CA ASP A 183 -4.51 15.46 7.96
C ASP A 183 -4.80 14.18 7.16
N VAL A 184 -3.94 13.16 7.28
CA VAL A 184 -4.16 11.85 6.65
C VAL A 184 -5.39 11.17 7.22
N MET A 185 -5.58 11.20 8.55
CA MET A 185 -6.76 10.62 9.21
C MET A 185 -8.05 11.34 8.77
N THR A 186 -8.03 12.66 8.73
CA THR A 186 -9.17 13.46 8.26
C THR A 186 -9.52 13.18 6.80
N ASN A 187 -8.50 13.04 5.94
CA ASN A 187 -8.71 12.72 4.53
C ASN A 187 -9.26 11.30 4.32
N ILE A 188 -8.84 10.33 5.13
CA ILE A 188 -9.31 8.95 5.03
C ILE A 188 -10.76 8.83 5.45
N SER A 189 -11.17 9.45 6.56
CA SER A 189 -12.57 9.49 6.98
C SER A 189 -13.49 10.10 5.92
N ARG A 190 -12.96 10.99 5.07
CA ARG A 190 -13.71 11.61 3.96
C ARG A 190 -13.72 10.76 2.68
N THR A 191 -12.76 9.87 2.50
CA THR A 191 -12.51 9.21 1.20
C THR A 191 -12.94 7.74 1.20
N ILE A 192 -12.83 7.05 2.32
CA ILE A 192 -13.25 5.66 2.49
C ILE A 192 -14.63 5.66 3.17
N PRO A 193 -15.63 4.94 2.64
CA PRO A 193 -16.94 4.82 3.28
C PRO A 193 -16.79 4.15 4.65
N GLN A 194 -17.35 4.78 5.69
CA GLN A 194 -17.38 4.23 7.04
C GLN A 194 -18.37 3.05 7.14
N LEU A 195 -18.11 2.10 8.03
CA LEU A 195 -19.04 1.01 8.33
C LEU A 195 -20.21 1.55 9.18
N THR A 196 -21.18 2.19 8.52
CA THR A 196 -22.49 2.53 9.09
C THR A 196 -23.60 1.86 8.30
#